data_AF-A0A0D1Y0Q9-F1
#
_entry.id   AF-A0A0D1Y0Q9-F1
#
_cell.length_a   1.000
_cell.length_b   1.000
_cell.length_c   1.000
_cell.angle_alpha   90.00
_cell.angle_beta   90.00
_cell.angle_gamma   90.00
#
_symmetry.space_group_name_H-M   'P 1'
#
loop_
_entity.id
_entity.type
_entity.pdbx_description
1 polymer ?
#
loop_
_entity_poly.entity_id
_entity_poly.type
_entity_poly.pdbx_seq_one_letter_code
_entity_poly.pdbx_strand_id
1 'polypeptide(L)'
;MNGTKEEFLSVLRAHLPKHVDVDAIIEEFACHIDEACTARLADTEDESDEEALQYVLHQLGSPAAIASQYRGVSSFSFLKCHMLLICANSLFFLMGIWLLYDKESSSTAGENIIWQVAVQYKEWMLLLYASFWLLAGLYLGRRYGFRIYKGIRTIMWKPLLLNYAFMLGVLFQIVPWQWFSGLLTVPFVFVCIVATLSFSRIAALGCRWGALHMKLE
;
A
#
# COMPACT_ATOMS: atom_id res chain seq x y z
N MET A 1 -38.19 11.78 -0.82
CA MET A 1 -37.93 10.87 0.32
C MET A 1 -37.51 11.77 1.47
N ASN A 2 -38.32 11.92 2.51
CA ASN A 2 -37.90 12.63 3.72
C ASN A 2 -37.13 11.66 4.61
N GLY A 3 -35.90 11.34 4.22
CA GLY A 3 -35.03 10.42 4.96
C GLY A 3 -33.94 11.18 5.68
N THR A 4 -33.60 10.75 6.89
CA THR A 4 -32.39 11.23 7.58
C THR A 4 -31.15 10.61 6.95
N LYS A 5 -29.97 11.21 7.23
CA LYS A 5 -28.68 10.65 6.85
C LYS A 5 -28.53 9.19 7.31
N GLU A 6 -28.93 8.92 8.55
CA GLU A 6 -28.85 7.60 9.18
C GLU A 6 -29.73 6.58 8.46
N GLU A 7 -30.94 6.98 8.06
CA GLU A 7 -31.85 6.12 7.31
C GLU A 7 -31.25 5.78 5.94
N PHE A 8 -30.74 6.78 5.21
CA PHE A 8 -30.08 6.58 3.93
C PHE A 8 -28.89 5.60 4.03
N LEU A 9 -28.00 5.82 5.00
CA LEU A 9 -26.83 4.96 5.23
C LEU A 9 -27.24 3.54 5.67
N SER A 10 -28.30 3.40 6.45
CA SER A 10 -28.82 2.08 6.86
C SER A 10 -29.33 1.27 5.67
N VAL A 11 -30.08 1.90 4.75
CA VAL A 11 -30.60 1.26 3.55
C VAL A 11 -29.46 0.92 2.60
N LEU A 12 -28.49 1.82 2.43
CA LEU A 12 -27.29 1.56 1.63
C LEU A 12 -26.53 0.35 2.19
N ARG A 13 -26.29 0.31 3.50
CA ARG A 13 -25.62 -0.80 4.19
C ARG A 13 -26.32 -2.13 3.94
N ALA A 14 -27.65 -2.17 4.00
CA ALA A 14 -28.43 -3.38 3.79
C ALA A 14 -28.36 -3.92 2.35
N HIS A 15 -28.15 -3.05 1.36
CA HIS A 15 -28.12 -3.42 -0.05
C HIS A 15 -26.71 -3.68 -0.60
N LEU A 16 -25.65 -3.31 0.15
CA LEU A 16 -24.28 -3.53 -0.27
C LEU A 16 -23.93 -5.03 -0.32
N PRO A 17 -23.17 -5.48 -1.34
CA PRO A 17 -22.73 -6.86 -1.44
C PRO A 17 -21.86 -7.29 -0.25
N LYS A 18 -22.01 -8.54 0.23
CA LYS A 18 -21.16 -9.07 1.33
C LYS A 18 -19.66 -9.09 1.05
N HIS A 19 -19.27 -9.01 -0.22
CA HIS A 19 -17.85 -9.03 -0.60
C HIS A 19 -17.20 -7.64 -0.49
N VAL A 20 -17.95 -6.54 -0.47
CA VAL A 20 -17.36 -5.21 -0.31
C VAL A 20 -17.14 -4.88 1.16
N ASP A 21 -16.20 -3.97 1.42
CA ASP A 21 -15.97 -3.43 2.76
C ASP A 21 -17.08 -2.44 3.10
N VAL A 22 -18.17 -2.98 3.65
CA VAL A 22 -19.41 -2.25 3.92
C VAL A 22 -19.16 -1.06 4.84
N ASP A 23 -18.39 -1.24 5.91
CA ASP A 23 -18.15 -0.18 6.89
C ASP A 23 -17.37 0.99 6.29
N ALA A 24 -16.37 0.69 5.46
CA ALA A 24 -15.60 1.73 4.78
C ALA A 24 -16.44 2.52 3.77
N ILE A 25 -17.33 1.85 3.01
CA ILE A 25 -18.22 2.53 2.06
C ILE A 25 -19.20 3.43 2.82
N ILE A 26 -19.74 2.97 3.94
CA ILE A 26 -20.64 3.77 4.77
C ILE A 26 -19.92 4.97 5.39
N GLU A 27 -18.68 4.82 5.87
CA GLU A 27 -17.85 5.93 6.37
C GLU A 27 -17.57 6.96 5.27
N GLU A 28 -17.23 6.50 4.06
CA GLU A 28 -16.99 7.37 2.89
C GLU A 28 -18.24 8.16 2.51
N PHE A 29 -19.40 7.50 2.38
CA PHE A 29 -20.66 8.18 2.09
C PHE A 29 -21.08 9.14 3.20
N ALA A 30 -20.87 8.76 4.47
CA ALA A 30 -21.16 9.65 5.59
C ALA A 30 -20.33 10.95 5.49
N CYS A 31 -19.03 10.82 5.22
CA CYS A 31 -18.11 11.95 5.03
C CYS A 31 -18.51 12.80 3.82
N HIS A 32 -18.82 12.18 2.68
CA HIS A 32 -19.21 12.89 1.47
C HIS A 32 -20.53 13.66 1.65
N ILE A 33 -21.50 13.09 2.38
CA ILE A 33 -22.74 13.79 2.71
C ILE A 33 -22.45 15.01 3.57
N ASP A 34 -21.60 14.88 4.59
CA ASP A 34 -21.25 15.99 5.48
C ASP A 34 -20.50 17.11 4.75
N GLU A 35 -19.53 16.74 3.90
CA GLU A 35 -18.77 17.69 3.08
C GLU A 35 -19.69 18.42 2.09
N ALA A 36 -20.61 17.70 1.43
CA ALA A 36 -21.56 18.29 0.48
C ALA A 36 -22.58 19.22 1.17
N CYS A 37 -23.07 18.86 2.35
CA CYS A 37 -23.95 19.74 3.13
C CYS A 37 -23.21 21.01 3.54
N THR A 38 -21.98 20.87 4.07
CA THR A 38 -21.15 22.01 4.47
C THR A 38 -20.86 22.96 3.31
N ALA A 39 -20.51 22.40 2.14
CA ALA A 39 -20.27 23.20 0.93
C ALA A 39 -21.54 23.96 0.50
N ARG A 40 -22.71 23.32 0.58
CA ARG A 40 -23.97 23.93 0.19
C ARG A 40 -24.43 25.05 1.12
N LEU A 41 -24.27 24.86 2.43
CA LEU A 41 -24.54 25.90 3.43
C LEU A 41 -23.61 27.10 3.26
N ALA A 42 -22.37 26.88 2.80
CA ALA A 42 -21.44 27.98 2.50
C ALA A 42 -21.83 28.77 1.24
N ASP A 43 -22.45 28.12 0.26
CA ASP A 43 -22.91 28.75 -0.98
C ASP A 43 -24.29 29.43 -0.84
N THR A 44 -25.05 29.10 0.20
CA THR A 44 -26.45 29.52 0.35
C THR A 44 -26.70 30.06 1.77
N GLU A 45 -26.69 31.39 1.93
CA GLU A 45 -26.71 32.07 3.24
C GLU A 45 -27.97 31.83 4.09
N ASP A 46 -29.09 31.40 3.49
CA ASP A 46 -30.40 31.26 4.15
C ASP A 46 -30.94 29.81 4.20
N GLU A 47 -30.17 28.80 3.76
CA GLU A 47 -30.63 27.40 3.75
C GLU A 47 -30.44 26.73 5.12
N SER A 48 -31.47 26.01 5.60
CA SER A 48 -31.37 25.22 6.84
C SER A 48 -30.52 23.96 6.62
N ASP A 49 -29.86 23.45 7.67
CA ASP A 49 -29.14 22.16 7.67
C ASP A 49 -30.02 21.02 7.12
N GLU A 50 -31.31 21.03 7.44
CA GLU A 50 -32.27 20.02 6.99
C GLU A 50 -32.57 20.11 5.49
N GLU A 51 -32.64 21.32 4.96
CA GLU A 51 -32.89 21.59 3.53
C GLU A 51 -31.65 21.23 2.70
N ALA A 52 -30.46 21.60 3.18
CA ALA A 52 -29.19 21.21 2.59
C ALA A 52 -29.03 19.68 2.54
N LEU A 53 -29.37 18.98 3.64
CA LEU A 53 -29.32 17.52 3.70
C LEU A 53 -30.31 16.88 2.71
N GLN A 54 -31.56 17.35 2.67
CA GLN A 54 -32.57 16.88 1.73
C GLN A 54 -32.12 17.04 0.27
N TYR A 55 -31.54 18.18 -0.06
CA TYR A 55 -31.01 18.45 -1.39
C TYR A 55 -29.87 17.48 -1.74
N VAL A 56 -28.90 17.28 -0.84
CA VAL A 56 -27.77 16.36 -1.04
C VAL A 56 -28.25 14.91 -1.21
N LEU A 57 -29.19 14.45 -0.37
CA LEU A 57 -29.76 13.10 -0.49
C LEU A 57 -30.54 12.93 -1.80
N HIS A 58 -31.25 13.97 -2.25
CA HIS A 58 -31.94 13.96 -3.53
C HIS A 58 -30.97 13.87 -4.72
N GLN A 59 -29.84 14.59 -4.66
CA GLN A 59 -28.76 14.53 -5.66
C GLN A 59 -28.11 13.13 -5.72
N LEU A 60 -27.88 12.49 -4.58
CA LEU A 60 -27.29 11.15 -4.50
C LEU A 60 -28.21 10.06 -5.08
N GLY A 61 -29.53 10.28 -5.05
CA GLY A 61 -30.52 9.36 -5.61
C GLY A 61 -30.80 8.16 -4.70
N SER A 62 -31.14 7.00 -5.29
CA SER A 62 -31.57 5.84 -4.51
C SER A 62 -30.38 5.06 -3.91
N PRO A 63 -30.34 4.82 -2.59
CA PRO A 63 -29.28 4.02 -1.96
C PRO A 63 -29.22 2.58 -2.49
N ALA A 64 -30.35 2.00 -2.92
CA ALA A 64 -30.37 0.69 -3.56
C ALA A 64 -29.76 0.72 -4.96
N ALA A 65 -29.96 1.81 -5.72
CA ALA A 65 -29.34 1.99 -7.02
C ALA A 65 -27.81 2.16 -6.88
N ILE A 66 -27.36 2.95 -5.90
CA ILE A 66 -25.94 3.08 -5.55
C ILE A 66 -25.35 1.72 -5.21
N ALA A 67 -25.97 0.94 -4.31
CA ALA A 67 -25.49 -0.38 -3.92
C ALA A 67 -25.39 -1.36 -5.10
N SER A 68 -26.26 -1.24 -6.11
CA SER A 68 -26.22 -2.10 -7.29
C SER A 68 -24.96 -1.89 -8.14
N GLN A 69 -24.37 -0.68 -8.12
CA GLN A 69 -23.12 -0.38 -8.82
C GLN A 69 -21.92 -1.13 -8.21
N TYR A 70 -22.01 -1.51 -6.93
CA TYR A 70 -20.97 -2.26 -6.23
C TYR A 70 -21.00 -3.77 -6.52
N ARG A 71 -22.03 -4.31 -7.18
CA ARG A 71 -22.12 -5.76 -7.47
C ARG A 71 -21.00 -6.27 -8.38
N GLY A 72 -20.43 -5.41 -9.21
CA GLY A 72 -19.30 -5.74 -10.10
C GLY A 72 -17.92 -5.33 -9.57
N VAL A 73 -17.87 -4.65 -8.42
CA VAL A 73 -16.62 -4.12 -7.87
C VAL A 73 -15.89 -5.24 -7.13
N SER A 74 -14.69 -5.61 -7.61
CA SER A 74 -13.88 -6.63 -6.94
C SER A 74 -13.60 -6.21 -5.50
N SER A 75 -13.88 -7.09 -4.54
CA SER A 75 -13.62 -6.82 -3.13
C SER A 75 -12.19 -6.37 -2.90
N PHE A 76 -12.03 -5.23 -2.24
CA PHE A 76 -10.75 -4.86 -1.67
C PHE A 76 -10.38 -5.92 -0.64
N SER A 77 -9.32 -6.68 -0.93
CA SER A 77 -8.83 -7.70 -0.02
C SER A 77 -7.44 -7.31 0.43
N PHE A 78 -7.36 -6.81 1.67
CA PHE A 78 -6.08 -6.57 2.36
C PHE A 78 -5.17 -7.80 2.28
N LEU A 79 -5.74 -9.01 2.36
CA LEU A 79 -5.00 -10.25 2.24
C LEU A 79 -4.36 -10.43 0.86
N LYS A 80 -5.06 -10.10 -0.23
CA LYS A 80 -4.48 -10.18 -1.59
C LYS A 80 -3.33 -9.21 -1.76
N CYS A 81 -3.48 -7.95 -1.33
CA CYS A 81 -2.40 -6.97 -1.37
C CYS A 81 -1.20 -7.42 -0.54
N HIS A 82 -1.45 -7.96 0.64
CA HIS A 82 -0.42 -8.50 1.50
C HIS A 82 0.35 -9.65 0.86
N MET A 83 -0.36 -10.65 0.32
CA MET A 83 0.24 -11.79 -0.36
C MET A 83 1.04 -11.35 -1.59
N LEU A 84 0.55 -10.37 -2.36
CA LEU A 84 1.29 -9.84 -3.50
C LEU A 84 2.64 -9.23 -3.09
N LEU A 85 2.66 -8.45 -2.01
CA LEU A 85 3.90 -7.86 -1.49
C LEU A 85 4.85 -8.90 -0.91
N ILE A 86 4.34 -9.93 -0.23
CA ILE A 86 5.14 -11.06 0.23
C ILE A 86 5.75 -11.78 -0.97
N CYS A 87 4.96 -12.15 -1.98
CA CYS A 87 5.44 -12.83 -3.17
C CYS A 87 6.52 -12.02 -3.89
N ALA A 88 6.29 -10.71 -4.08
CA ALA A 88 7.27 -9.83 -4.69
C ALA A 88 8.57 -9.73 -3.87
N ASN A 89 8.47 -9.61 -2.54
CA ASN A 89 9.65 -9.58 -1.68
C ASN A 89 10.42 -10.91 -1.68
N SER A 90 9.70 -12.03 -1.66
CA SER A 90 10.28 -13.37 -1.78
C SER A 90 11.01 -13.55 -3.10
N LEU A 91 10.51 -13.00 -4.21
CA LEU A 91 11.18 -13.01 -5.51
C LEU A 91 12.53 -12.29 -5.46
N PHE A 92 12.61 -11.12 -4.83
CA PHE A 92 13.90 -10.43 -4.61
C PHE A 92 14.86 -11.28 -3.77
N PHE A 93 14.35 -11.93 -2.72
CA PHE A 93 15.15 -12.80 -1.86
C PHE A 93 15.70 -14.02 -2.62
N LEU A 94 14.86 -14.67 -3.42
CA LEU A 94 15.25 -15.79 -4.30
C LEU A 94 16.28 -15.36 -5.34
N MET A 95 16.16 -14.15 -5.89
CA MET A 95 17.16 -13.60 -6.81
C MET A 95 18.52 -13.41 -6.14
N GLY A 96 18.54 -12.99 -4.86
CA GLY A 96 19.77 -12.92 -4.07
C GLY A 96 20.39 -14.28 -3.79
N ILE A 97 19.57 -15.30 -3.48
CA ILE A 97 20.03 -16.69 -3.30
C ILE A 97 20.59 -17.24 -4.61
N TRP A 98 19.90 -17.00 -5.72
CA TRP A 98 20.35 -17.43 -7.05
C TRP A 98 21.71 -16.79 -7.41
N LEU A 99 21.87 -15.49 -7.15
CA LEU A 99 23.14 -14.79 -7.35
C LEU A 99 24.29 -15.38 -6.51
N LEU A 100 23.99 -15.79 -5.27
CA LEU A 100 24.96 -16.47 -4.41
C LEU A 100 25.35 -17.85 -4.95
N TYR A 101 24.37 -18.63 -5.43
CA TYR A 101 24.64 -19.94 -6.03
C TYR A 101 25.47 -19.82 -7.31
N ASP A 102 25.15 -18.83 -8.17
CA ASP A 102 25.87 -18.56 -9.41
C ASP A 102 27.35 -18.22 -9.16
N LYS A 103 27.63 -17.42 -8.12
CA LYS A 103 29.00 -17.16 -7.63
C LYS A 103 29.73 -18.45 -7.27
N GLU A 104 29.13 -19.31 -6.46
CA GLU A 104 29.78 -20.52 -5.94
C GLU A 104 29.98 -21.59 -7.03
N SER A 105 29.08 -21.64 -8.02
CA SER A 105 29.12 -22.61 -9.12
C SER A 105 30.14 -22.28 -10.21
N SER A 106 30.58 -21.01 -10.29
CA SER A 106 31.64 -20.59 -11.21
C SER A 106 33.01 -21.04 -10.69
N SER A 107 33.44 -22.22 -11.14
CA SER A 107 34.72 -22.87 -10.82
C SER A 107 35.95 -22.26 -11.51
N THR A 108 35.76 -21.28 -12.40
CA THR A 108 36.83 -20.62 -13.13
C THR A 108 37.35 -19.41 -12.36
N ALA A 109 38.68 -19.28 -12.25
CA ALA A 109 39.41 -18.22 -11.52
C ALA A 109 39.15 -16.76 -11.98
N GLY A 110 38.18 -16.53 -12.87
CA GLY A 110 37.64 -15.22 -13.16
C GLY A 110 36.47 -14.96 -12.22
N GLU A 111 36.62 -14.00 -11.31
CA GLU A 111 35.52 -13.48 -10.49
C GLU A 111 34.26 -13.29 -11.37
N ASN A 112 33.15 -13.92 -10.96
CA ASN A 112 31.90 -13.89 -11.70
C ASN A 112 31.48 -12.43 -11.98
N ILE A 113 31.36 -12.07 -13.26
CA ILE A 113 31.06 -10.70 -13.70
C ILE A 113 29.74 -10.20 -13.10
N ILE A 114 28.73 -11.05 -12.99
CA ILE A 114 27.43 -10.70 -12.41
C ILE A 114 27.61 -10.34 -10.93
N TRP A 115 28.42 -11.12 -10.21
CA TRP A 115 28.76 -10.83 -8.81
C TRP A 115 29.53 -9.52 -8.67
N GLN A 116 30.53 -9.26 -9.51
CA GLN A 116 31.29 -8.00 -9.47
C GLN A 116 30.40 -6.79 -9.72
N VAL A 117 29.52 -6.85 -10.73
CA VAL A 117 28.54 -5.79 -11.00
C VAL A 117 27.63 -5.60 -9.79
N ALA A 118 27.15 -6.68 -9.17
CA ALA A 118 26.34 -6.59 -7.97
C ALA A 118 27.07 -5.90 -6.80
N VAL A 119 28.34 -6.25 -6.57
CA VAL A 119 29.19 -5.62 -5.55
C VAL A 119 29.42 -4.14 -5.84
N GLN A 120 29.70 -3.79 -7.10
CA GLN A 120 29.97 -2.42 -7.53
C GLN A 120 28.72 -1.52 -7.41
N TYR A 121 27.53 -2.05 -7.74
CA TYR A 121 26.28 -1.29 -7.80
C TYR A 121 25.31 -1.59 -6.65
N LYS A 122 25.80 -2.12 -5.51
CA LYS A 122 24.96 -2.47 -4.34
C LYS A 122 24.10 -1.31 -3.82
N GLU A 123 24.59 -0.08 -3.88
CA GLU A 123 23.81 1.11 -3.49
C GLU A 123 22.63 1.36 -4.43
N TRP A 124 22.84 1.16 -5.73
CA TRP A 124 21.77 1.25 -6.72
C TRP A 124 20.72 0.15 -6.55
N MET A 125 21.13 -1.07 -6.17
CA MET A 125 20.19 -2.13 -5.83
C MET A 125 19.31 -1.74 -4.63
N LEU A 126 19.91 -1.12 -3.60
CA LEU A 126 19.16 -0.63 -2.44
C LEU A 126 18.18 0.50 -2.84
N LEU A 127 18.60 1.44 -3.68
CA LEU A 127 17.75 2.51 -4.19
C LEU A 127 16.60 1.98 -5.07
N LEU A 128 16.86 0.99 -5.91
CA LEU A 128 15.85 0.34 -6.73
C LEU A 128 14.82 -0.37 -5.84
N TYR A 129 15.29 -1.05 -4.81
CA TYR A 129 14.42 -1.71 -3.83
C TYR A 129 13.58 -0.69 -3.03
N ALA A 130 14.16 0.44 -2.63
CA ALA A 130 13.41 1.54 -2.01
C ALA A 130 12.34 2.11 -2.97
N SER A 131 12.69 2.26 -4.25
CA SER A 131 11.78 2.74 -5.29
C SER A 131 10.62 1.77 -5.54
N PHE A 132 10.88 0.45 -5.47
CA PHE A 132 9.82 -0.57 -5.50
C PHE A 132 8.79 -0.34 -4.38
N TRP A 133 9.23 -0.09 -3.15
CA TRP A 133 8.30 0.19 -2.04
C TRP A 133 7.52 1.49 -2.20
N LEU A 134 8.16 2.53 -2.74
CA LEU A 134 7.49 3.79 -3.09
C LEU A 134 6.40 3.55 -4.13
N LEU A 135 6.74 2.85 -5.22
CA LEU A 135 5.82 2.54 -6.33
C LEU A 135 4.70 1.60 -5.90
N ALA A 136 4.99 0.59 -5.08
CA ALA A 136 3.98 -0.28 -4.49
C ALA A 136 2.99 0.53 -3.64
N GLY A 137 3.50 1.46 -2.82
CA GLY A 137 2.69 2.43 -2.10
C GLY A 137 1.82 3.26 -3.04
N LEU A 138 2.42 3.85 -4.08
CA LEU A 138 1.74 4.66 -5.09
C LEU A 138 0.61 3.89 -5.79
N TYR A 139 0.89 2.68 -6.26
CA TYR A 139 -0.09 1.81 -6.91
C TYR A 139 -1.25 1.50 -5.99
N LEU A 140 -0.97 1.13 -4.73
CA LEU A 140 -2.00 0.85 -3.74
C LEU A 140 -2.84 2.09 -3.41
N GLY A 141 -2.21 3.25 -3.29
CA GLY A 141 -2.90 4.53 -3.10
C GLY A 141 -3.80 4.89 -4.28
N ARG A 142 -3.32 4.74 -5.52
CA ARG A 142 -4.12 4.96 -6.74
C ARG A 142 -5.25 3.94 -6.92
N ARG A 143 -5.11 2.73 -6.38
CA ARG A 143 -6.11 1.66 -6.52
C ARG A 143 -7.18 1.69 -5.43
N TYR A 144 -6.82 2.12 -4.22
CA TYR A 144 -7.66 1.99 -3.03
C TYR A 144 -7.86 3.29 -2.23
N GLY A 145 -7.30 4.40 -2.70
CA GLY A 145 -7.50 5.73 -2.11
C GLY A 145 -6.96 5.86 -0.69
N PHE A 146 -7.53 6.81 0.07
CA PHE A 146 -7.13 7.08 1.46
C PHE A 146 -7.47 5.94 2.42
N ARG A 147 -8.36 5.00 2.05
CA ARG A 147 -8.74 3.85 2.88
C ARG A 147 -7.53 3.00 3.27
N ILE A 148 -6.60 2.75 2.33
CA ILE A 148 -5.43 1.91 2.62
C ILE A 148 -4.35 2.65 3.42
N TYR A 149 -4.34 3.98 3.41
CA TYR A 149 -3.33 4.79 4.09
C TYR A 149 -3.28 4.52 5.61
N LYS A 150 -4.45 4.37 6.27
CA LYS A 150 -4.53 4.05 7.71
C LYS A 150 -3.85 2.70 8.03
N GLY A 151 -3.89 1.72 7.11
CA GLY A 151 -3.39 0.36 7.32
C GLY A 151 -2.04 0.05 6.64
N ILE A 152 -1.53 0.91 5.76
CA ILE A 152 -0.43 0.55 4.86
C ILE A 152 0.85 0.20 5.59
N ARG A 153 1.15 0.88 6.71
CA ARG A 153 2.35 0.59 7.51
C ARG A 153 2.33 -0.84 8.05
N THR A 154 1.17 -1.30 8.50
CA THR A 154 0.97 -2.67 9.01
C THR A 154 1.05 -3.70 7.88
N ILE A 155 0.47 -3.41 6.71
CA ILE A 155 0.53 -4.30 5.54
C ILE A 155 1.98 -4.47 5.08
N MET A 156 2.75 -3.38 5.04
CA MET A 156 4.12 -3.34 4.54
C MET A 156 5.12 -3.97 5.52
N TRP A 157 4.82 -3.99 6.81
CA TRP A 157 5.78 -4.47 7.82
C TRP A 157 6.07 -5.97 7.72
N LYS A 158 5.06 -6.84 7.52
CA LYS A 158 5.33 -8.30 7.49
C LYS A 158 6.16 -8.76 6.28
N PRO A 159 5.93 -8.26 5.05
CA PRO A 159 6.83 -8.54 3.92
C PRO A 159 8.27 -8.14 4.20
N LEU A 160 8.49 -6.98 4.83
CA LEU A 160 9.81 -6.46 5.19
C LEU A 160 10.48 -7.23 6.33
N LEU A 161 9.70 -7.90 7.19
CA LEU A 161 10.20 -8.64 8.35
C LEU A 161 11.20 -9.72 7.95
N LEU A 162 10.97 -10.41 6.84
CA LEU A 162 11.89 -11.43 6.34
C LEU A 162 13.27 -10.83 6.01
N ASN A 163 13.30 -9.67 5.35
CA ASN A 163 14.55 -8.99 5.01
C ASN A 163 15.26 -8.47 6.26
N TYR A 164 14.48 -7.95 7.22
CA TYR A 164 15.03 -7.51 8.50
C TYR A 164 15.66 -8.67 9.27
N ALA A 165 14.97 -9.80 9.37
CA ALA A 165 15.49 -11.00 10.00
C ALA A 165 16.77 -11.51 9.31
N PHE A 166 16.81 -11.50 7.98
CA PHE A 166 18.01 -11.88 7.23
C PHE A 166 19.20 -10.97 7.53
N MET A 167 19.02 -9.64 7.51
CA MET A 167 20.10 -8.70 7.81
C MET A 167 20.61 -8.86 9.25
N LEU A 168 19.73 -9.12 10.22
CA LEU A 168 20.13 -9.46 11.57
C LEU A 168 20.92 -10.78 11.62
N GLY A 169 20.49 -11.79 10.87
CA GLY A 169 21.22 -13.06 10.75
C GLY A 169 22.65 -12.88 10.22
N VAL A 170 22.85 -11.97 9.25
CA VAL A 170 24.18 -11.61 8.75
C VAL A 170 24.99 -10.86 9.81
N LEU A 171 24.38 -9.92 10.55
CA LEU A 171 25.05 -9.13 11.59
C LEU A 171 25.49 -9.97 12.79
N PHE A 172 24.65 -10.91 13.24
CA PHE A 172 24.94 -11.84 14.33
C PHE A 172 25.75 -13.06 13.89
N GLN A 173 26.25 -13.08 12.65
CA GLN A 173 27.06 -14.17 12.09
C GLN A 173 26.38 -15.55 12.12
N ILE A 174 25.04 -15.58 12.18
CA ILE A 174 24.24 -16.80 11.94
C ILE A 174 24.45 -17.25 10.49
N VAL A 175 24.59 -16.28 9.58
CA VAL A 175 24.94 -16.50 8.18
C VAL A 175 26.43 -16.20 7.99
N PRO A 176 27.24 -17.11 7.39
CA PRO A 176 28.66 -16.90 7.20
C PRO A 176 28.95 -15.67 6.35
N TRP A 177 29.71 -14.74 6.91
CA TRP A 177 29.96 -13.44 6.29
C TRP A 177 30.73 -13.52 4.96
N GLN A 178 31.52 -14.58 4.81
CA GLN A 178 32.33 -14.88 3.64
C GLN A 178 31.49 -15.11 2.38
N TRP A 179 30.26 -15.64 2.53
CA TRP A 179 29.36 -15.89 1.40
C TRP A 179 29.04 -14.60 0.64
N PHE A 180 28.90 -13.49 1.38
CA PHE A 180 28.54 -12.18 0.83
C PHE A 180 29.70 -11.19 0.78
N SER A 181 30.94 -11.68 0.72
CA SER A 181 32.14 -10.85 0.66
C SER A 181 32.02 -9.76 -0.44
N GLY A 182 32.29 -8.51 -0.06
CA GLY A 182 32.15 -7.33 -0.93
C GLY A 182 30.73 -6.76 -1.04
N LEU A 183 29.70 -7.62 -1.10
CA LEU A 183 28.31 -7.21 -1.28
C LEU A 183 27.68 -6.71 0.03
N LEU A 184 27.78 -7.48 1.12
CA LEU A 184 27.21 -7.14 2.43
C LEU A 184 28.31 -6.79 3.45
N THR A 185 29.00 -5.67 3.26
CA THR A 185 29.94 -5.15 4.25
C THR A 185 29.20 -4.68 5.52
N VAL A 186 29.85 -4.71 6.70
CA VAL A 186 29.15 -4.44 7.98
C VAL A 186 28.54 -3.03 7.96
N PRO A 187 29.26 -1.99 7.49
CA PRO A 187 28.67 -0.66 7.34
C PRO A 187 27.46 -0.67 6.39
N PHE A 188 27.51 -1.42 5.30
CA PHE A 188 26.41 -1.50 4.34
C PHE A 188 25.19 -2.22 4.90
N VAL A 189 25.38 -3.29 5.69
CA VAL A 189 24.28 -3.97 6.40
C VAL A 189 23.56 -3.01 7.34
N PHE A 190 24.29 -2.16 8.08
CA PHE A 190 23.68 -1.11 8.90
C PHE A 190 22.83 -0.14 8.07
N VAL A 191 23.33 0.31 6.92
CA VAL A 191 22.57 1.16 5.99
C VAL A 191 21.29 0.46 5.52
N CYS A 192 21.37 -0.82 5.14
CA CYS A 192 20.22 -1.61 4.72
C CYS A 192 19.18 -1.78 5.82
N ILE A 193 19.59 -1.95 7.08
CA ILE A 193 18.70 -2.01 8.24
C ILE A 193 17.93 -0.70 8.39
N VAL A 194 18.63 0.44 8.41
CA VAL A 194 18.02 1.77 8.54
C VAL A 194 17.10 2.09 7.36
N ALA A 195 17.51 1.76 6.14
CA ALA A 195 16.69 1.91 4.95
C ALA A 195 15.42 1.06 5.03
N THR A 196 15.54 -0.20 5.45
CA THR A 196 14.40 -1.13 5.59
C THR A 196 13.35 -0.63 6.59
N LEU A 197 13.78 -0.05 7.72
CA LEU A 197 12.88 0.60 8.67
C LEU A 197 12.11 1.77 8.02
N SER A 198 12.79 2.49 7.14
CA SER A 198 12.26 3.65 6.41
C SER A 198 11.31 3.27 5.28
N PHE A 199 11.42 2.07 4.68
CA PHE A 199 10.57 1.63 3.57
C PHE A 199 9.08 1.65 3.88
N SER A 200 8.68 1.34 5.11
CA SER A 200 7.28 1.46 5.54
C SER A 200 6.75 2.90 5.44
N ARG A 201 7.61 3.90 5.70
CA ARG A 201 7.29 5.32 5.60
C ARG A 201 7.30 5.77 4.15
N ILE A 202 8.28 5.32 3.36
CA ILE A 202 8.39 5.60 1.93
C ILE A 202 7.15 5.08 1.18
N ALA A 203 6.72 3.84 1.47
CA ALA A 203 5.50 3.28 0.91
C ALA A 203 4.25 4.07 1.32
N ALA A 204 4.17 4.54 2.57
CA ALA A 204 3.09 5.40 3.03
C ALA A 204 3.07 6.76 2.30
N LEU A 205 4.23 7.34 2.00
CA LEU A 205 4.36 8.56 1.22
C LEU A 205 3.84 8.34 -0.21
N GLY A 206 4.28 7.27 -0.87
CA GLY A 206 3.80 6.89 -2.20
C GLY A 206 2.29 6.69 -2.21
N CYS A 207 1.74 6.01 -1.20
CA CYS A 207 0.30 5.82 -1.06
C CYS A 207 -0.47 7.12 -0.91
N ARG A 208 0.04 8.07 -0.12
CA ARG A 208 -0.58 9.39 0.01
C ARG A 208 -0.60 10.12 -1.33
N TRP A 209 0.50 10.12 -2.07
CA TRP A 209 0.56 10.71 -3.41
C TRP A 209 -0.41 10.03 -4.39
N GLY A 210 -0.48 8.70 -4.37
CA GLY A 210 -1.40 7.96 -5.24
C GLY A 210 -2.86 8.25 -4.93
N ALA A 211 -3.21 8.35 -3.65
CA ALA A 211 -4.57 8.68 -3.21
C ALA A 211 -4.97 10.13 -3.57
N LEU A 212 -4.02 11.08 -3.54
CA LEU A 212 -4.27 12.46 -3.94
C LEU A 212 -4.54 12.60 -5.44
N HIS A 213 -3.78 11.89 -6.29
CA HIS A 213 -3.96 11.96 -7.75
C HIS A 213 -5.25 11.28 -8.25
N MET A 214 -5.84 10.35 -7.48
CA MET A 214 -7.15 9.78 -7.83
C MET A 214 -8.28 10.83 -7.75
N LYS A 215 -8.17 11.87 -6.90
CA LYS A 215 -9.21 12.91 -6.79
C LYS A 215 -9.28 13.87 -8.00
N LEU A 216 -8.35 13.77 -8.95
CA LEU A 216 -8.23 14.68 -10.09
C LEU A 216 -8.63 14.05 -11.43
N GLU A 217 -8.96 12.76 -11.45
CA GLU A 217 -9.47 12.01 -12.61
C GLU A 217 -10.97 11.70 -12.40
#